data_AF-A0A1H4EB62-F1
#
_entry.id   AF-A0A1H4EB62-F1
#
_cell.length_a   1.000
_cell.length_b   1.000
_cell.length_c   1.000
_cell.angle_alpha   90.00
_cell.angle_beta   90.00
_cell.angle_gamma   90.00
#
_symmetry.space_group_name_H-M   'P 1'
#
loop_
_entity.id
_entity.type
_entity.pdbx_description
1 polymer ?
#
loop_
_entity_poly.entity_id
_entity_poly.type
_entity_poly.pdbx_seq_one_letter_code
_entity_poly.pdbx_strand_id
1 'polypeptide(L)' 'MAKNRQYDPEYKIQAVKLGKEIGQSKAAKELGIPKNTLYSWMRSCRLGKLDLGPGSQTPTSAMSLTE' A
#
# COMPACT_ATOMS: atom_id res chain seq x y z
N MET A 1 -6.71 25.03 11.50
CA MET A 1 -6.56 23.68 12.06
C MET A 1 -6.43 22.70 10.92
N ALA A 2 -5.22 22.21 10.63
CA ALA A 2 -5.04 21.16 9.64
C ALA A 2 -5.62 19.87 10.24
N LYS A 3 -6.88 19.58 9.90
CA LYS A 3 -7.54 18.32 10.26
C LYS A 3 -6.71 17.24 9.58
N ASN A 4 -5.85 16.55 10.32
CA ASN A 4 -5.15 15.37 9.84
C ASN A 4 -6.22 14.46 9.24
N ARG A 5 -6.35 14.46 7.92
CA ARG A 5 -7.19 13.52 7.17
C ARG A 5 -6.50 12.18 7.35
N GLN A 6 -6.82 11.53 8.46
CA GLN A 6 -6.44 10.16 8.68
C GLN A 6 -7.23 9.37 7.66
N TYR A 7 -6.54 8.86 6.66
CA TYR A 7 -7.13 7.91 5.73
C TYR A 7 -7.36 6.60 6.46
N ASP A 8 -8.55 6.04 6.31
CA ASP A 8 -8.88 4.73 6.86
C ASP A 8 -7.82 3.70 6.45
N PRO A 9 -7.48 2.76 7.34
CA PRO A 9 -6.51 1.72 7.01
C PRO A 9 -6.97 0.95 5.77
N GLU A 10 -8.25 0.59 5.68
CA GLU A 10 -8.83 -0.09 4.51
C GLU A 10 -8.67 0.72 3.21
N TYR A 11 -8.84 2.05 3.30
CA TYR A 11 -8.65 2.93 2.16
C TYR A 11 -7.18 2.93 1.68
N LYS A 12 -6.22 2.95 2.60
CA LYS A 12 -4.78 2.82 2.25
C LYS A 12 -4.49 1.48 1.57
N ILE A 13 -5.16 0.41 2.02
CA ILE A 13 -5.01 -0.94 1.45
C ILE A 13 -5.52 -0.97 0.02
N GLN A 14 -6.73 -0.49 -0.22
CA GLN A 14 -7.30 -0.39 -1.57
C GLN A 14 -6.43 0.46 -2.48
N ALA A 15 -5.91 1.58 -1.95
CA ALA A 15 -5.05 2.46 -2.72
C ALA A 15 -3.77 1.76 -3.21
N VAL A 16 -3.12 1.01 -2.32
CA VAL A 16 -1.92 0.23 -2.67
C VAL A 16 -2.24 -0.92 -3.63
N LYS A 17 -3.36 -1.62 -3.45
CA LYS A 17 -3.81 -2.68 -4.37
C LYS A 17 -4.06 -2.12 -5.78
N LEU A 18 -4.85 -1.05 -5.87
CA LEU A 18 -5.13 -0.36 -7.12
C LEU A 18 -3.84 0.17 -7.77
N GLY A 19 -2.93 0.73 -6.96
CA GLY A 19 -1.61 1.18 -7.42
C GLY A 19 -0.74 0.07 -8.01
N LYS A 20 -0.88 -1.17 -7.53
CA LYS A 20 -0.20 -2.35 -8.09
C LYS A 20 -0.87 -2.85 -9.38
N GLU A 21 -2.19 -2.74 -9.51
CA GLU A 21 -2.94 -3.21 -10.69
C GLU A 21 -2.88 -2.24 -11.88
N ILE A 22 -3.18 -0.96 -11.67
CA ILE A 22 -3.27 0.05 -12.74
C ILE A 22 -2.08 1.03 -12.76
N GLY A 23 -1.17 0.90 -11.79
CA GLY A 23 -0.02 1.78 -11.61
C GLY A 23 -0.31 3.01 -10.75
N GLN A 24 0.70 3.46 -10.00
CA GLN A 24 0.59 4.56 -9.03
C GLN A 24 -0.04 5.84 -9.59
N SER A 25 0.26 6.16 -10.85
CA SER A 25 -0.13 7.43 -11.46
C SER A 25 -1.64 7.46 -11.75
N LYS A 26 -2.21 6.32 -12.18
CA LYS A 26 -3.64 6.19 -12.43
C LYS A 26 -4.40 6.04 -11.11
N ALA A 27 -3.92 5.19 -10.21
CA ALA A 27 -4.55 4.98 -8.91
C ALA A 27 -4.63 6.28 -8.08
N ALA A 28 -3.57 7.09 -8.06
CA ALA A 28 -3.61 8.38 -7.37
C ALA A 28 -4.67 9.34 -7.95
N LYS A 29 -4.87 9.33 -9.28
CA LYS A 29 -5.87 10.17 -9.96
C LYS A 29 -7.29 9.68 -9.67
N GLU A 30 -7.53 8.37 -9.74
CA GLU A 30 -8.82 7.76 -9.43
C GLU A 30 -9.24 7.98 -7.97
N LEU A 31 -8.30 7.87 -7.05
CA LEU A 31 -8.55 8.02 -5.62
C LEU A 31 -8.57 9.49 -5.16
N GLY A 32 -8.14 10.42 -6.02
CA GLY A 32 -8.02 11.83 -5.66
C GLY A 32 -6.96 12.10 -4.58
N ILE A 33 -5.98 11.20 -4.42
CA ILE A 33 -4.89 11.36 -3.44
C ILE A 33 -3.61 11.84 -4.13
N PRO A 34 -2.70 12.52 -3.40
CA PRO A 34 -1.40 12.87 -3.95
C PRO A 34 -0.62 11.60 -4.32
N LYS A 35 0.03 11.60 -5.49
CA LYS A 35 0.95 10.51 -5.88
C LYS A 35 2.01 10.23 -4.82
N ASN A 36 2.50 11.27 -4.13
CA ASN A 36 3.49 11.15 -3.07
C ASN A 36 2.94 10.38 -1.84
N THR A 37 1.65 10.54 -1.54
CA THR A 37 0.96 9.80 -0.48
C THR A 37 0.85 8.33 -0.83
N LEU A 38 0.41 8.02 -2.05
CA LEU A 38 0.33 6.64 -2.54
C LEU A 38 1.72 5.98 -2.58
N TYR A 39 2.74 6.71 -3.03
CA TYR A 39 4.13 6.26 -3.02
C TYR A 39 4.60 5.92 -1.60
N SER A 40 4.30 6.77 -0.62
CA SER A 40 4.63 6.52 0.79
C SER A 40 3.95 5.26 1.31
N TRP A 41 2.66 5.03 0.98
CA TRP A 41 1.94 3.82 1.40
C TRP A 41 2.48 2.55 0.74
N MET A 42 2.79 2.58 -0.55
CA MET A 42 3.41 1.46 -1.24
C MET A 42 4.81 1.17 -0.68
N ARG A 43 5.58 2.20 -0.34
CA ARG A 43 6.90 2.05 0.32
C ARG A 43 6.76 1.47 1.72
N SER A 44 5.80 1.95 2.52
CA SER A 44 5.50 1.38 3.85
C SER A 44 5.02 -0.08 3.77
N CYS A 45 4.24 -0.44 2.74
CA CYS A 45 3.88 -1.83 2.45
C CYS A 45 5.14 -2.67 2.15
N ARG A 46 6.06 -2.16 1.32
CA ARG A 46 7.32 -2.85 1.00
C ARG A 46 8.24 -3.02 2.22
N LEU A 47 8.21 -2.06 3.15
CA LEU A 47 8.97 -2.10 4.39
C LEU A 47 8.29 -2.89 5.52
N GLY A 48 7.11 -3.50 5.27
CA GLY A 48 6.35 -4.20 6.31
C GLY A 48 5.78 -3.29 7.40
N LYS A 49 5.71 -1.98 7.16
CA LYS A 49 5.17 -0.97 8.08
C LYS A 49 3.69 -0.66 7.85
N LEU A 50 3.16 -1.04 6.68
CA LEU A 50 1.74 -0.95 6.36
C LEU A 50 1.20 -2.36 6.18
N ASP A 51 0.48 -2.85 7.17
CA ASP A 51 -0.21 -4.13 7.11
C ASP A 51 -1.37 -4.00 6.11
N LEU A 52 -1.31 -4.74 5.01
CA LEU A 52 -2.37 -4.74 4.00
C LEU A 52 -3.48 -5.75 4.29
N GLY A 53 -3.65 -6.12 5.57
CA GLY A 53 -4.38 -7.31 5.97
C GLY A 53 -3.57 -8.58 5.71
N PRO A 54 -4.10 -9.77 6.08
CA PRO A 54 -3.40 -11.05 6.07
C PRO A 54 -2.97 -11.59 4.69
N GLY A 55 -3.03 -10.78 3.63
CA GLY A 55 -2.60 -11.12 2.27
C GLY A 55 -1.30 -10.45 1.80
N SER A 56 -0.61 -9.68 2.65
CA SER A 56 0.69 -9.08 2.29
C SER A 56 1.81 -9.59 3.18
N GLN A 57 1.92 -10.91 3.28
CA GLN A 57 3.14 -11.56 3.73
C GLN A 57 4.26 -11.19 2.75
N THR A 58 5.22 -10.39 3.23
CA THR A 58 6.50 -10.21 2.55
C THR A 58 7.15 -11.58 2.32
N PRO A 59 7.81 -11.85 1.19
CA PRO A 59 8.37 -13.16 0.86
C PRO A 59 9.64 -13.53 1.67
N THR A 60 9.67 -13.23 2.96
CA THR A 60 10.60 -13.89 3.90
C THR A 60 10.03 -15.20 4.44
N SER A 61 8.92 -15.68 3.88
CA SER A 61 8.41 -17.05 4.05
C SER A 61 8.18 -17.70 2.67
N ALA A 62 9.16 -17.55 1.80
CA ALA A 62 9.30 -18.29 0.54
C ALA A 62 10.72 -18.86 0.37
N MET A 63 11.43 -19.05 1.50
CA MET A 63 12.71 -19.75 1.58
C MET A 63 12.60 -20.82 2.68
N SER A 64 11.91 -21.91 2.35
CA SER A 64 12.25 -23.25 2.82
C SER A 64 11.81 -24.20 1.72
N LEU A 65 12.55 -24.13 0.62
CA LEU A 65 12.61 -25.19 -0.38
C LEU A 65 14.04 -25.73 -0.24
N THR A 66 14.17 -27.04 0.03
CA THR A 66 15.33 -27.80 0.55
C THR A 66 15.20 -28.08 2.06
N GLU A 67 15.09 -29.31 2.56
CA GLU A 67 15.22 -30.67 2.02
C GLU A 67 14.06 -31.57 2.48
#